data_AF-A0A7C3BDL8-F1
#
_entry.id   AF-A0A7C3BDL8-F1
#
_cell.length_a   1.000
_cell.length_b   1.000
_cell.length_c   1.000
_cell.angle_alpha   90.00
_cell.angle_beta   90.00
_cell.angle_gamma   90.00
#
_symmetry.space_group_name_H-M   'P 1'
#
loop_
_entity.id
_entity.type
_entity.pdbx_description
1 polymer ?
#
loop_
_entity_poly.entity_id
_entity_poly.type
_entity_poly.pdbx_seq_one_letter_code
_entity_poly.pdbx_strand_id
1 'polypeptide(L)'
;MDKKTSYSETQKMTVVFPKPLLQRLRERIPPRRRSAFIIEAVEEKLALLEQIEALEEAAGCWSDEDHPELQTDEDIDRWLAELRGSWDKHLADAGVSHGEDTT
;
A
#
# COMPACT_ATOMS: atom_id res chain seq x y z
N MET A 1 1.01 15.53 -4.87
CA MET A 1 2.06 15.80 -5.89
C MET A 1 1.48 15.42 -7.25
N ASP A 2 0.80 16.35 -7.89
CA ASP A 2 0.26 16.17 -9.25
C ASP A 2 1.39 16.13 -10.25
N LYS A 3 1.85 14.92 -10.61
CA LYS A 3 2.72 14.76 -11.78
C LYS A 3 1.86 15.07 -13.01
N LYS A 4 1.91 16.30 -13.50
CA LYS A 4 1.44 16.64 -14.84
C LYS A 4 2.30 15.85 -15.84
N THR A 5 1.83 14.68 -16.25
CA THR A 5 2.42 13.91 -17.34
C THR A 5 2.55 14.81 -18.56
N SER A 6 3.77 14.88 -19.11
CA SER A 6 4.07 15.66 -20.31
C SER A 6 3.36 15.04 -21.52
N TYR A 7 2.95 15.85 -22.51
CA TYR A 7 2.39 15.35 -23.77
C TYR A 7 3.33 14.37 -24.50
N SER A 8 4.64 14.41 -24.24
CA SER A 8 5.64 13.49 -24.79
C SER A 8 5.65 12.09 -24.14
N GLU A 9 4.94 11.89 -23.04
CA GLU A 9 4.93 10.63 -22.27
C GLU A 9 3.61 9.86 -22.42
N THR A 10 2.70 10.34 -23.27
CA THR A 10 1.40 9.69 -23.48
C THR A 10 1.38 8.89 -24.78
N GLN A 11 0.92 7.64 -24.69
CA GLN A 11 0.71 6.77 -25.85
C GLN A 11 -0.78 6.47 -26.03
N LYS A 12 -1.26 6.54 -27.28
CA LYS A 12 -2.66 6.22 -27.60
C LYS A 12 -2.85 4.72 -27.77
N MET A 13 -3.88 4.18 -27.12
CA MET A 13 -4.38 2.82 -27.30
C MET A 13 -5.84 2.85 -27.77
N THR A 14 -6.21 1.99 -28.72
CA THR A 14 -7.61 1.78 -29.11
C THR A 14 -8.16 0.57 -28.36
N VAL A 15 -9.26 0.75 -27.63
CA VAL A 15 -9.94 -0.31 -26.87
C VAL A 15 -11.38 -0.45 -27.35
N VAL A 16 -11.83 -1.69 -27.55
CA VAL A 16 -13.21 -2.01 -27.96
C VAL A 16 -14.05 -2.26 -26.71
N PHE A 17 -15.20 -1.56 -26.61
CA PHE A 17 -16.15 -1.73 -25.51
C PHE A 17 -17.43 -2.41 -25.98
N PRO A 18 -18.02 -3.32 -25.17
CA PRO A 18 -19.39 -3.74 -25.37
C PRO A 18 -20.34 -2.54 -25.39
N LYS A 19 -21.26 -2.48 -26.36
CA LYS A 19 -22.21 -1.37 -26.53
C LYS A 19 -22.95 -1.00 -25.23
N PRO A 20 -23.49 -1.97 -24.46
CA PRO A 20 -24.22 -1.65 -23.22
C PRO A 20 -23.34 -0.98 -22.16
N LEU A 21 -22.08 -1.41 -22.05
CA LEU A 21 -21.12 -0.83 -21.11
C LEU A 21 -20.77 0.61 -21.50
N LEU A 22 -20.50 0.84 -22.79
CA LEU A 22 -20.18 2.16 -23.30
C LEU A 22 -21.36 3.12 -23.14
N GLN A 23 -22.60 2.65 -23.33
CA GLN A 23 -23.80 3.44 -23.07
C GLN A 23 -23.88 3.86 -21.61
N ARG A 24 -23.75 2.91 -20.67
CA ARG A 24 -23.74 3.20 -19.22
C ARG A 24 -22.66 4.22 -18.83
N LEU A 25 -21.47 4.13 -19.42
CA LEU A 25 -20.40 5.10 -19.20
C LEU A 25 -20.81 6.50 -19.69
N ARG A 26 -21.41 6.58 -20.89
CA ARG A 26 -21.82 7.84 -21.51
C ARG A 26 -22.94 8.56 -20.75
N GLU A 27 -23.86 7.81 -20.17
CA GLU A 27 -24.98 8.31 -19.35
C GLU A 27 -24.51 8.89 -18.01
N ARG A 28 -23.45 8.31 -17.42
CA ARG A 28 -22.97 8.70 -16.09
C ARG A 28 -21.85 9.74 -16.12
N ILE A 29 -20.98 9.68 -17.14
CA ILE A 29 -19.76 10.48 -17.20
C ILE A 29 -19.80 11.46 -18.39
N PRO A 30 -19.65 12.78 -18.14
CA PRO A 30 -19.59 13.79 -19.19
C PRO A 30 -18.47 13.54 -20.21
N PRO A 31 -18.63 13.90 -21.50
CA PRO A 31 -17.68 13.59 -22.56
C PRO A 31 -16.20 13.93 -22.25
N ARG A 32 -15.94 15.07 -21.60
CA ARG A 32 -14.58 15.55 -21.29
C ARG A 32 -13.94 14.89 -20.06
N ARG A 33 -14.67 14.04 -19.33
CA ARG A 33 -14.18 13.33 -18.13
C ARG A 33 -14.02 11.82 -18.33
N ARG A 34 -14.45 11.29 -19.47
CA ARG A 34 -14.45 9.84 -19.72
C ARG A 34 -13.06 9.24 -19.79
N SER A 35 -12.10 9.94 -20.42
CA SER A 35 -10.71 9.47 -20.46
C SER A 35 -10.09 9.43 -19.08
N ALA A 36 -10.26 10.50 -18.29
CA ALA A 36 -9.78 10.55 -16.90
C ALA A 36 -10.38 9.42 -16.06
N PHE A 37 -11.69 9.19 -16.16
CA PHE A 37 -12.36 8.09 -15.47
C PHE A 37 -11.81 6.71 -15.87
N ILE A 38 -11.54 6.48 -17.16
CA ILE A 38 -10.97 5.20 -17.61
C ILE A 38 -9.54 5.05 -17.10
N ILE A 39 -8.73 6.11 -17.10
CA ILE A 39 -7.36 6.08 -16.59
C ILE A 39 -7.36 5.73 -15.10
N GLU A 40 -8.16 6.44 -14.30
CA GLU A 40 -8.30 6.21 -12.85
C GLU A 40 -8.72 4.77 -12.56
N ALA A 41 -9.74 4.24 -13.27
CA ALA A 41 -10.18 2.86 -13.10
C ALA A 41 -9.11 1.82 -13.49
N VAL A 42 -8.24 2.15 -14.46
CA VAL A 42 -7.12 1.29 -14.85
C VAL A 42 -6.01 1.34 -13.80
N GLU A 43 -5.66 2.53 -13.30
CA GLU A 43 -4.67 2.71 -12.24
C GLU A 43 -5.06 1.94 -10.98
N GLU A 44 -6.31 2.09 -10.51
CA GLU A 44 -6.83 1.35 -9.36
C GLU A 44 -6.75 -0.18 -9.56
N LYS A 45 -7.11 -0.65 -10.76
CA LYS A 45 -7.11 -2.09 -11.04
C LYS A 45 -5.71 -2.66 -11.15
N LEU A 46 -4.76 -1.92 -11.72
CA LEU A 46 -3.36 -2.32 -11.80
C LEU A 46 -2.73 -2.38 -10.41
N ALA A 47 -2.93 -1.35 -9.58
CA ALA A 47 -2.42 -1.34 -8.20
C ALA A 47 -2.92 -2.55 -7.40
N LEU A 48 -4.19 -2.95 -7.58
CA LEU A 48 -4.72 -4.17 -6.95
C LEU A 48 -4.04 -5.44 -7.46
N LEU A 49 -3.76 -5.53 -8.76
CA LEU A 49 -3.07 -6.70 -9.32
C LEU A 49 -1.63 -6.80 -8.81
N GLU A 50 -0.90 -5.69 -8.76
CA GLU A 50 0.45 -5.61 -8.22
C GLU A 50 0.49 -6.01 -6.73
N GLN A 51 -0.51 -5.60 -5.94
CA GLN A 51 -0.62 -6.02 -4.55
C GLN A 51 -0.87 -7.53 -4.41
N ILE A 52 -1.73 -8.10 -5.26
CA ILE A 52 -1.99 -9.55 -5.24
C ILE A 52 -0.71 -10.31 -5.58
N GLU A 53 0.01 -9.88 -6.62
CA GLU A 53 1.29 -10.47 -7.02
C GLU A 53 2.31 -10.40 -5.88
N ALA A 54 2.44 -9.24 -5.23
CA ALA A 54 3.33 -9.08 -4.07
C ALA A 54 2.95 -9.99 -2.89
N LEU A 55 1.65 -10.21 -2.65
CA LEU A 55 1.18 -11.14 -1.61
C LEU A 55 1.48 -12.60 -1.98
N GLU A 56 1.35 -12.96 -3.26
CA GLU A 56 1.69 -14.29 -3.77
C GLU A 56 3.20 -14.55 -3.69
N GLU A 57 4.03 -13.56 -4.04
CA GLU A 57 5.49 -13.64 -3.90
C GLU A 57 5.95 -13.72 -2.45
N ALA A 58 5.28 -12.98 -1.55
CA ALA A 58 5.56 -13.01 -0.12
C ALA A 58 4.99 -14.25 0.59
N ALA A 59 4.18 -15.07 -0.10
CA ALA A 59 3.61 -16.26 0.49
C ALA A 59 4.71 -17.25 0.88
N GLY A 60 4.79 -17.57 2.17
CA GLY A 60 5.84 -18.43 2.72
C GLY A 60 7.15 -17.71 3.05
N CYS A 61 7.24 -16.38 2.88
CA CYS A 61 8.37 -15.59 3.42
C CYS A 61 8.34 -15.46 4.95
N TRP A 62 7.26 -15.90 5.60
CA TRP A 62 7.10 -15.91 7.04
C TRP A 62 6.65 -17.30 7.49
N SER A 63 7.45 -17.98 8.30
CA SER A 63 7.14 -19.28 8.88
C SER A 63 7.45 -19.29 10.38
N ASP A 64 6.75 -20.15 11.12
CA ASP A 64 6.99 -20.34 12.57
C ASP A 64 8.37 -20.97 12.86
N GLU A 65 8.98 -21.62 11.86
CA GLU A 65 10.35 -22.15 11.95
C GLU A 65 11.39 -21.03 11.85
N ASP A 66 11.12 -20.00 11.04
CA ASP A 66 12.02 -18.86 10.86
C ASP A 66 11.92 -17.82 12.00
N HIS A 67 10.84 -17.87 12.79
CA HIS A 67 10.55 -16.95 13.90
C HIS A 67 10.23 -17.68 15.22
N PRO A 68 11.20 -18.41 15.81
CA PRO A 68 10.99 -19.10 17.08
C PRO A 68 10.60 -18.16 18.23
N GLU A 69 11.04 -16.90 18.17
CA GLU A 69 10.72 -15.85 19.14
C GLU A 69 9.24 -15.44 19.16
N LEU A 70 8.44 -15.91 18.20
CA LEU A 70 7.01 -15.63 18.11
C LEU A 70 6.12 -16.88 18.25
N GLN A 71 6.68 -18.01 18.70
CA GLN A 71 5.96 -19.29 18.77
C GLN A 71 4.89 -19.38 19.86
N THR A 72 5.13 -18.73 21.01
CA THR A 72 4.21 -18.76 22.15
C THR A 72 3.96 -17.34 22.67
N ASP A 73 2.87 -17.16 23.40
CA ASP A 73 2.57 -15.88 24.04
C ASP A 73 3.74 -15.41 24.94
N GLU A 74 4.38 -16.33 25.67
CA GLU A 74 5.54 -16.03 26.51
C GLU A 74 6.81 -15.67 25.70
N ASP A 75 7.00 -16.24 24.51
CA ASP A 75 8.13 -15.89 23.63
C ASP A 75 7.90 -14.51 23.00
N ILE A 76 6.67 -14.24 22.55
CA ILE A 76 6.25 -12.93 22.03
C ILE A 76 6.44 -11.85 23.10
N ASP A 77 5.99 -12.09 24.33
CA ASP A 77 6.11 -11.12 25.42
C ASP A 77 7.58 -10.80 25.74
N ARG A 78 8.44 -11.82 25.71
CA ARG A 78 9.88 -11.65 25.91
C ARG A 78 10.51 -10.85 24.78
N TRP A 79 10.21 -11.20 23.53
CA TRP A 79 10.70 -10.50 22.35
C TRP A 79 10.26 -9.03 22.34
N LEU A 80 8.98 -8.75 22.68
CA LEU A 80 8.46 -7.39 22.80
C LEU A 80 9.15 -6.60 23.91
N ALA A 81 9.42 -7.21 25.06
CA ALA A 81 10.13 -6.57 26.16
C ALA A 81 11.57 -6.19 25.78
N GLU A 82 12.29 -7.08 25.10
CA GLU A 82 13.63 -6.83 24.59
C GLU A 82 13.64 -5.74 23.50
N LEU A 83 12.69 -5.81 22.56
CA LEU A 83 12.54 -4.83 21.48
C LEU A 83 12.28 -3.43 22.04
N ARG A 84 11.30 -3.29 22.94
CA ARG A 84 10.95 -1.99 23.56
C ARG A 84 12.09 -1.48 24.45
N GLY A 85 12.73 -2.36 25.22
CA GLY A 85 13.89 -2.00 26.02
C GLY A 85 15.08 -1.50 25.19
N SER A 86 15.27 -2.04 23.97
CA SER A 86 16.29 -1.56 23.04
C SER A 86 16.00 -0.13 22.57
N TRP A 87 14.73 0.21 22.34
CA TRP A 87 14.33 1.56 21.92
C TRP A 87 14.53 2.59 23.03
N ASP A 88 14.19 2.25 24.28
CA ASP A 88 14.44 3.12 25.43
C ASP A 88 15.94 3.39 25.62
N LYS A 89 16.77 2.37 25.41
CA LYS A 89 18.23 2.53 25.43
C LYS A 89 18.71 3.47 24.32
N HIS A 90 18.22 3.30 23.10
CA HIS A 90 18.56 4.18 21.98
C HIS A 90 18.06 5.62 22.16
N LEU A 91 16.88 5.81 22.77
CA LEU A 91 16.34 7.13 23.08
C LEU A 91 17.12 7.82 24.21
N ALA A 92 17.55 7.06 25.22
CA ALA A 92 18.43 7.54 26.28
C ALA A 92 19.81 7.94 25.73
N ASP A 93 20.39 7.11 24.85
CA ASP A 93 21.66 7.39 24.16
C ASP A 93 21.54 8.61 23.22
N ALA A 94 20.36 8.85 22.64
CA ALA A 94 20.06 10.03 21.82
C ALA A 94 19.73 11.30 22.65
N GLY A 95 19.70 11.20 23.98
CA GLY A 95 19.41 12.33 24.88
C GLY A 95 17.97 12.82 24.84
N VAL A 96 17.03 12.00 24.34
CA VAL A 96 15.61 12.34 24.28
C VAL A 96 14.94 11.88 25.57
N SER A 97 14.85 12.76 26.57
CA SER A 97 14.02 12.50 27.75
C SER A 97 12.56 12.73 27.40
N HIS A 98 11.71 11.72 27.56
CA HIS A 98 10.26 11.88 27.50
C HIS A 98 9.86 12.86 28.61
N GLY A 99 9.53 14.10 28.24
CA GLY A 99 8.95 15.06 29.16
C GLY A 99 7.59 14.52 29.59
N GLU A 100 7.45 14.20 30.87
CA GLU A 100 6.17 13.94 31.50
C GLU A 100 5.33 15.22 31.43
N ASP A 101 4.50 15.33 30.40
CA ASP A 101 3.44 16.33 30.31
C ASP A 101 2.15 15.61 29.87
N THR A 102 1.30 15.23 30.82
CA THR A 102 0.02 15.92 31.04
C THR A 102 -0.79 15.27 32.17
N THR A 103 -1.19 16.14 33.10
CA THR A 103 -2.28 16.00 34.08
C THR A 103 -3.64 15.96 33.39
#